data_AF-A0A453PMP0-F1
#
_entry.id   AF-A0A453PMP0-F1
#
_cell.length_a   1.000
_cell.length_b   1.000
_cell.length_c   1.000
_cell.angle_alpha   90.00
_cell.angle_beta   90.00
_cell.angle_gamma   90.00
#
_symmetry.space_group_name_H-M   'P 1'
#
loop_
_entity.id
_entity.type
_entity.pdbx_description
1 polymer ?
#
loop_
_entity_poly.entity_id
_entity_poly.type
_entity_poly.pdbx_seq_one_letter_code
_entity_poly.pdbx_strand_id
1 'polypeptide(L)'
;MIFCFRPTEKSRRDYLMSTVTPRQRRMIERMVQLNKTWDKLNEDYLERFGCPDTPVSNRSFVEKPFGYAASDDSLLTSSVVSLALYDGDKMLFACSGVALGRKGRAYPVVSRFVTSKRLVTEFEKNRNRADNLRINVRLHDKESFDGFLGLYDSHIAIVTSFWFANVPPVDLHSHIGWQNDLVAYGRAFSSGILMATSNAPTQLLGADHLIKHDLIPFPCPVTEAGLGGPVINEAGDVVGLSIKVDVDEETTYFLHRVALLARLEYLEKLMPNSTNFREYTLPDGVNSIVPSGFMAHVNYLKSCGYPQPPPLVLEVNGRLLNTFEEDFGQLYGYEDCDSNFYDRSSEEQVWDKLRKKVVTNICRRVVSLSSYDGDVRSFSCTGLLIKWHKTGTPVILTSASLVRSRVDENEIDEKLKIKVLLPPKQVVDGTLELYHSDYNIAVISLQKPLYGIRPEYIFRTAKRPPRVVAIGRGAQDGLLMGTIGKAVKKLAGDKLPCEDLKLSTCKITKVGIGGPLVNIVNGLFAGMNFYGETDVTPYLPRAIIVEVLSGTDLPSHKGMDHATDIMGAATVKKNRWRVPKPYWYHPLFEDRRPLHFYGRQLQ
;
A
#
# COMPACT_ATOMS: atom_id res chain seq x y z
N MET A 1 23.91 7.88 -49.92
CA MET A 1 22.52 8.35 -49.86
C MET A 1 21.61 7.12 -49.80
N ILE A 2 21.35 6.57 -48.61
CA ILE A 2 20.28 5.58 -48.36
C ILE A 2 19.72 5.91 -46.98
N PHE A 3 18.53 6.51 -46.95
CA PHE A 3 17.77 6.81 -45.74
C PHE A 3 17.07 5.53 -45.25
N CYS A 4 17.41 5.04 -44.07
CA CYS A 4 16.57 4.08 -43.34
C CYS A 4 15.49 4.86 -42.58
N PHE A 5 14.26 4.85 -43.10
CA PHE A 5 13.07 5.27 -42.38
C PHE A 5 12.83 4.34 -41.18
N ARG A 6 12.95 4.85 -39.95
CA ARG A 6 12.32 4.21 -38.78
C ARG A 6 10.84 4.59 -38.78
N PRO A 7 9.90 3.64 -38.77
CA PRO A 7 8.49 3.96 -38.68
C PRO A 7 8.16 4.53 -37.29
N THR A 8 7.33 5.58 -37.25
CA THR A 8 6.77 6.13 -36.02
C THR A 8 5.85 5.10 -35.35
N GLU A 9 5.60 5.24 -34.04
CA GLU A 9 4.69 4.35 -33.27
C GLU A 9 3.33 4.14 -33.95
N LYS A 10 2.80 5.18 -34.61
CA LYS A 10 1.57 5.12 -35.40
C LYS A 10 1.68 4.15 -36.57
N SER A 11 2.79 4.16 -37.31
CA SER A 11 3.05 3.27 -38.44
C SER A 11 3.22 1.80 -38.01
N ARG A 12 3.85 1.55 -36.85
CA ARG A 12 3.91 0.20 -36.26
C ARG A 12 2.54 -0.31 -35.83
N ARG A 13 1.71 0.55 -35.25
CA ARG A 13 0.34 0.24 -34.84
C ARG A 13 -0.56 -0.06 -36.04
N ASP A 14 -0.46 0.73 -37.10
CA ASP A 14 -1.24 0.54 -38.32
C ASP A 14 -0.83 -0.75 -39.07
N TYR A 15 0.46 -1.10 -39.05
CA TYR A 15 0.98 -2.37 -39.58
C TYR A 15 0.57 -3.59 -38.74
N LEU A 16 0.56 -3.47 -37.41
CA LEU A 16 0.04 -4.52 -36.53
C LEU A 16 -1.48 -4.70 -36.71
N MET A 17 -2.21 -3.60 -36.94
CA MET A 17 -3.66 -3.62 -37.13
C MET A 17 -4.08 -4.10 -38.52
N SER A 18 -3.22 -4.01 -39.54
CA SER A 18 -3.47 -4.50 -40.91
C SER A 18 -3.22 -6.01 -41.07
N THR A 19 -2.52 -6.64 -40.13
CA THR A 19 -2.19 -8.08 -40.15
C THR A 19 -3.11 -8.94 -39.27
N VAL A 20 -3.98 -8.32 -38.48
CA VAL A 20 -4.96 -8.99 -37.61
C VAL A 20 -6.35 -9.02 -38.22
N THR A 21 -7.05 -10.14 -38.00
CA THR A 21 -8.43 -10.33 -38.48
C THR A 21 -9.39 -9.28 -37.90
N PRO A 22 -10.52 -8.97 -38.56
CA PRO A 22 -11.53 -8.03 -38.03
C PRO A 22 -12.08 -8.39 -36.64
N ARG A 23 -11.97 -9.66 -36.22
CA ARG A 23 -12.31 -10.12 -34.87
C ARG A 23 -11.22 -9.74 -33.86
N GLN A 24 -9.96 -10.00 -34.19
CA GLN A 24 -8.79 -9.60 -33.37
C GLN A 24 -8.65 -8.08 -33.24
N ARG A 25 -8.98 -7.31 -34.30
CA ARG A 25 -8.97 -5.85 -34.26
C ARG A 25 -9.94 -5.28 -33.22
N ARG A 26 -11.19 -5.76 -33.23
CA ARG A 26 -12.21 -5.38 -32.23
C ARG A 26 -11.83 -5.82 -30.82
N MET A 27 -11.07 -6.91 -30.70
CA MET A 27 -10.57 -7.42 -29.42
C MET A 27 -9.46 -6.52 -28.84
N ILE A 28 -8.50 -6.12 -29.67
CA ILE A 28 -7.45 -5.16 -29.30
C ILE A 28 -8.07 -3.81 -28.91
N GLU A 29 -9.03 -3.31 -29.68
CA GLU A 29 -9.76 -2.08 -29.35
C GLU A 29 -10.50 -2.17 -28.01
N ARG A 30 -11.11 -3.33 -27.71
CA ARG A 30 -11.79 -3.57 -26.42
C ARG A 30 -10.82 -3.73 -25.25
N MET A 31 -9.66 -4.38 -25.44
CA MET A 31 -8.59 -4.46 -24.44
C MET A 31 -7.98 -3.09 -24.15
N VAL A 32 -7.71 -2.31 -25.20
CA VAL A 32 -7.29 -0.91 -25.06
C VAL A 32 -8.36 -0.09 -24.34
N GLN A 33 -9.65 -0.34 -24.58
CA GLN A 33 -10.72 0.33 -23.86
C GLN A 33 -10.82 -0.11 -22.40
N LEU A 34 -10.59 -1.40 -22.09
CA LEU A 34 -10.49 -1.91 -20.72
C LEU A 34 -9.31 -1.25 -19.99
N ASN A 35 -8.12 -1.22 -20.61
CA ASN A 35 -6.97 -0.47 -20.10
C ASN A 35 -7.30 1.01 -19.90
N LYS A 36 -7.99 1.67 -20.83
CA LYS A 36 -8.47 3.06 -20.63
C LYS A 36 -9.47 3.20 -19.48
N THR A 37 -10.25 2.16 -19.19
CA THR A 37 -11.16 2.16 -18.03
C THR A 37 -10.37 2.00 -16.73
N TRP A 38 -9.28 1.24 -16.76
CA TRP A 38 -8.31 1.10 -15.67
C TRP A 38 -7.48 2.36 -15.45
N ASP A 39 -7.02 2.99 -16.52
CA ASP A 39 -6.36 4.29 -16.49
C ASP A 39 -7.31 5.34 -15.91
N LYS A 40 -8.60 5.30 -16.29
CA LYS A 40 -9.63 6.17 -15.73
C LYS A 40 -9.93 5.87 -14.25
N LEU A 41 -9.95 4.61 -13.83
CA LEU A 41 -10.07 4.26 -12.40
C LEU A 41 -8.86 4.75 -11.61
N ASN A 42 -7.66 4.59 -12.17
CA ASN A 42 -6.42 5.13 -11.59
C ASN A 42 -6.44 6.66 -11.54
N GLU A 43 -6.99 7.34 -12.55
CA GLU A 43 -7.22 8.78 -12.53
C GLU A 43 -8.22 9.19 -11.44
N ASP A 44 -9.36 8.51 -11.33
CA ASP A 44 -10.34 8.73 -10.27
C ASP A 44 -9.72 8.50 -8.87
N TYR A 45 -8.83 7.51 -8.69
CA TYR A 45 -8.11 7.30 -7.43
C TYR A 45 -7.08 8.41 -7.18
N LEU A 46 -6.40 8.86 -8.23
CA LEU A 46 -5.39 9.90 -8.13
C LEU A 46 -6.02 11.26 -7.80
N GLU A 47 -7.17 11.61 -8.40
CA GLU A 47 -7.93 12.83 -8.05
C GLU A 47 -8.48 12.79 -6.62
N ARG A 48 -8.93 11.63 -6.13
CA ARG A 48 -9.55 11.51 -4.80
C ARG A 48 -8.55 11.35 -3.66
N PHE A 49 -7.41 10.69 -3.89
CA PHE A 49 -6.47 10.31 -2.83
C PHE A 49 -5.07 10.97 -2.96
N GLY A 50 -4.80 11.79 -3.98
CA GLY A 50 -3.58 12.64 -4.08
C GLY A 50 -3.61 13.61 -5.26
N CYS A 51 -2.50 13.90 -5.95
CA CYS A 51 -1.51 14.93 -5.59
C CYS A 51 -1.84 16.21 -6.40
N PRO A 52 -1.57 17.44 -5.94
CA PRO A 52 -1.80 18.63 -6.75
C PRO A 52 -1.04 18.58 -8.09
N ASP A 53 -1.70 19.02 -9.16
CA ASP A 53 -1.05 19.40 -10.43
C ASP A 53 -0.33 20.74 -10.23
N THR A 54 0.63 20.76 -9.32
CA THR A 54 1.41 21.96 -9.03
C THR A 54 2.31 22.22 -10.24
N PRO A 55 2.33 23.44 -10.79
CA PRO A 55 3.25 23.76 -11.88
C PRO A 55 4.69 23.56 -11.39
N VAL A 56 5.45 22.77 -12.15
CA VAL A 56 6.89 22.58 -11.91
C VAL A 56 7.53 23.96 -11.94
N SER A 57 8.10 24.39 -10.81
CA SER A 57 8.84 25.65 -10.75
C SER A 57 9.95 25.61 -11.80
N ASN A 58 10.06 26.62 -12.65
CA ASN A 58 11.10 26.66 -13.68
C ASN A 58 12.40 27.34 -13.21
N ARG A 59 12.47 27.79 -11.94
CA ARG A 59 13.63 28.50 -11.37
C ARG A 59 14.50 27.55 -10.55
N SER A 60 15.78 27.46 -10.88
CA SER A 60 16.77 26.72 -10.09
C SER A 60 17.03 27.41 -8.76
N PHE A 61 17.24 26.62 -7.71
CA PHE A 61 17.67 27.12 -6.42
C PHE A 61 19.09 27.68 -6.54
N VAL A 62 19.28 28.88 -6.01
CA VAL A 62 20.59 29.52 -5.90
C VAL A 62 21.01 29.44 -4.45
N GLU A 63 21.97 28.57 -4.17
CA GLU A 63 22.54 28.39 -2.83
C GLU A 63 23.24 29.67 -2.38
N LYS A 64 22.89 30.15 -1.18
CA LYS A 64 23.50 31.33 -0.57
C LYS A 64 24.51 30.90 0.50
N PRO A 65 25.74 31.42 0.48
CA PRO A 65 26.68 31.19 1.57
C PRO A 65 26.21 31.91 2.84
N PHE A 66 26.67 31.45 4.00
CA PHE A 66 26.51 32.14 5.27
C PHE A 66 27.84 32.17 6.03
N GLY A 67 28.00 33.19 6.88
CA GLY A 67 29.18 33.31 7.74
C GLY A 67 30.50 33.32 6.96
N TYR A 68 31.48 32.55 7.44
CA TYR A 68 32.82 32.42 6.86
C TYR A 68 33.14 30.96 6.55
N ALA A 69 34.12 30.71 5.66
CA ALA A 69 34.62 29.37 5.41
C ALA A 69 35.43 28.87 6.62
N ALA A 70 35.04 27.73 7.18
CA ALA A 70 35.72 27.12 8.31
C ALA A 70 37.00 26.38 7.85
N SER A 71 37.96 26.23 8.75
CA SER A 71 39.20 25.48 8.50
C SER A 71 38.93 23.99 8.30
N ASP A 72 39.65 23.35 7.37
CA ASP A 72 39.52 21.93 7.04
C ASP A 72 39.97 20.99 8.18
N ASP A 73 40.72 21.48 9.18
CA ASP A 73 41.31 20.68 10.28
C ASP A 73 40.33 20.27 11.41
N SER A 74 39.04 20.56 11.29
CA SER A 74 38.04 20.20 12.30
C SER A 74 37.49 18.78 12.11
N LEU A 75 37.22 18.04 13.19
CA LEU A 75 36.47 16.76 13.13
C LEU A 75 35.11 16.92 12.42
N LEU A 76 34.51 18.12 12.54
CA LEU A 76 33.25 18.49 11.89
C LEU A 76 33.37 18.55 10.36
N THR A 77 34.56 18.78 9.81
CA THR A 77 34.82 18.68 8.37
C THR A 77 34.46 17.30 7.86
N SER A 78 34.69 16.25 8.65
CA SER A 78 34.32 14.89 8.24
C SER A 78 32.88 14.51 8.62
N SER A 79 32.28 15.12 9.66
CA SER A 79 30.96 14.73 10.19
C SER A 79 29.75 15.44 9.57
N VAL A 80 29.93 16.64 9.04
CA VAL A 80 28.84 17.45 8.45
C VAL A 80 28.77 17.15 6.95
N VAL A 81 27.60 16.72 6.47
CA VAL A 81 27.32 16.47 5.05
C VAL A 81 26.46 17.58 4.46
N SER A 82 26.48 17.70 3.14
CA SER A 82 25.52 18.53 2.40
C SER A 82 24.46 17.65 1.74
N LEU A 83 23.21 18.09 1.79
CA LEU A 83 22.05 17.42 1.22
C LEU A 83 21.43 18.34 0.17
N ALA A 84 21.04 17.80 -0.98
CA ALA A 84 20.32 18.58 -1.99
C ALA A 84 19.15 17.81 -2.57
N LEU A 85 18.05 18.54 -2.79
CA LEU A 85 16.86 18.08 -3.49
C LEU A 85 16.98 18.44 -4.97
N TYR A 86 16.78 17.46 -5.83
CA TYR A 86 16.84 17.58 -7.28
C TYR A 86 15.53 17.17 -7.95
N ASP A 87 15.22 17.80 -9.08
CA ASP A 87 14.27 17.33 -10.08
C ASP A 87 15.00 17.25 -11.43
N GLY A 88 15.31 16.04 -11.88
CA GLY A 88 16.28 15.83 -12.95
C GLY A 88 17.63 16.48 -12.61
N ASP A 89 18.14 17.33 -13.50
CA ASP A 89 19.42 18.04 -13.31
C ASP A 89 19.28 19.32 -12.47
N LYS A 90 18.06 19.68 -12.08
CA LYS A 90 17.75 20.95 -11.45
C LYS A 90 17.77 20.83 -9.93
N MET A 91 18.69 21.54 -9.28
CA MET A 91 18.68 21.69 -7.82
C MET A 91 17.52 22.59 -7.38
N LEU A 92 16.69 22.10 -6.46
CA LEU A 92 15.51 22.77 -5.92
C LEU A 92 15.72 23.31 -4.51
N PHE A 93 16.61 22.68 -3.75
CA PHE A 93 16.94 23.07 -2.39
C PHE A 93 18.25 22.41 -1.96
N ALA A 94 19.02 23.06 -1.09
CA ALA A 94 20.18 22.47 -0.45
C ALA A 94 20.26 22.85 1.03
N CYS A 95 20.67 21.92 1.86
CA CYS A 95 20.84 22.08 3.30
C CYS A 95 21.98 21.19 3.82
N SER A 96 22.22 21.24 5.12
CA SER A 96 23.20 20.41 5.81
C SER A 96 22.55 19.20 6.48
N GLY A 97 23.36 18.21 6.79
CA GLY A 97 22.98 17.10 7.65
C GLY A 97 24.14 16.65 8.53
N VAL A 98 23.81 15.94 9.60
CA VAL A 98 24.77 15.37 10.53
C VAL A 98 24.62 13.86 10.56
N ALA A 99 25.73 13.12 10.43
CA ALA A 99 25.70 11.67 10.51
C ALA A 99 25.35 11.18 11.92
N LEU A 100 24.44 10.21 11.96
CA LEU A 100 23.99 9.57 13.19
C LEU A 100 24.86 8.35 13.52
N GLY A 101 25.16 8.19 14.81
CA GLY A 101 25.93 7.07 15.31
C GLY A 101 25.25 5.72 15.09
N ARG A 102 26.05 4.68 14.84
CA ARG A 102 25.56 3.32 14.67
C ARG A 102 25.18 2.71 16.03
N LYS A 103 23.90 2.47 16.28
CA LYS A 103 23.45 1.52 17.31
C LYS A 103 23.01 0.22 16.65
N GLY A 104 23.82 -0.83 16.78
CA GLY A 104 23.43 -2.21 16.43
C GLY A 104 23.99 -2.80 15.11
N ARG A 105 23.73 -4.10 14.93
CA ARG A 105 24.13 -4.94 13.77
C ARG A 105 23.02 -5.06 12.71
N ALA A 106 22.07 -4.14 12.66
CA ALA A 106 20.93 -4.23 11.74
C ALA A 106 21.40 -4.18 10.28
N TYR A 107 20.94 -5.15 9.48
CA TYR A 107 21.09 -5.19 8.04
C TYR A 107 19.82 -4.61 7.37
N PRO A 108 19.93 -3.93 6.21
CA PRO A 108 21.18 -3.57 5.51
C PRO A 108 22.00 -2.52 6.27
N VAL A 109 23.32 -2.53 6.08
CA VAL A 109 24.20 -1.46 6.59
C VAL A 109 23.87 -0.19 5.81
N VAL A 110 23.37 0.82 6.51
CA VAL A 110 22.95 2.10 5.94
C VAL A 110 23.61 3.26 6.67
N SER A 111 23.85 4.35 5.95
CA SER A 111 24.26 5.64 6.53
C SER A 111 23.00 6.45 6.82
N ARG A 112 22.91 7.08 7.98
CA ARG A 112 21.77 7.92 8.36
C ARG A 112 22.23 9.31 8.74
N PHE A 113 21.48 10.29 8.28
CA PHE A 113 21.74 11.70 8.51
C PHE A 113 20.48 12.34 9.10
N VAL A 114 20.65 13.10 10.18
CA VAL A 114 19.59 14.00 10.66
C VAL A 114 19.74 15.35 9.97
N THR A 115 18.62 15.94 9.58
CA THR A 115 18.55 17.27 9.00
C THR A 115 17.28 18.00 9.45
N SER A 116 17.11 19.24 9.02
CA SER A 116 15.91 20.04 9.24
C SER A 116 14.71 19.52 8.44
N LYS A 117 13.52 19.54 9.03
CA LYS A 117 12.23 19.29 8.35
C LYS A 117 12.04 20.20 7.12
N ARG A 118 12.77 21.32 7.00
CA ARG A 118 12.67 22.19 5.81
C ARG A 118 12.93 21.43 4.50
N LEU A 119 13.79 20.41 4.50
CA LEU A 119 13.98 19.53 3.34
C LEU A 119 12.69 18.80 2.93
N VAL A 120 11.90 18.35 3.92
CA VAL A 120 10.58 17.74 3.70
C VAL A 120 9.59 18.76 3.15
N THR A 121 9.57 19.97 3.70
CA THR A 121 8.69 21.04 3.22
C THR A 121 8.96 21.37 1.75
N GLU A 122 10.23 21.48 1.35
CA GLU A 122 10.58 21.72 -0.06
C GLU A 122 10.34 20.49 -0.94
N PHE A 123 10.51 19.27 -0.42
CA PHE A 123 10.15 18.03 -1.12
C PHE A 123 8.66 18.04 -1.48
N GLU A 124 7.78 18.18 -0.48
CA GLU A 124 6.32 18.17 -0.64
C GLU A 124 5.83 19.32 -1.55
N LYS A 125 6.41 20.51 -1.42
CA LYS A 125 6.07 21.68 -2.24
C LYS A 125 6.33 21.47 -3.74
N ASN A 126 7.33 20.66 -4.09
CA ASN A 126 7.71 20.40 -5.47
C ASN A 126 7.14 19.09 -6.02
N ARG A 127 6.30 18.37 -5.26
CA ARG A 127 5.69 17.13 -5.74
C ARG A 127 4.64 17.37 -6.82
N ASN A 128 4.53 16.38 -7.70
CA ASN A 128 3.47 16.28 -8.70
C ASN A 128 3.25 14.82 -9.09
N ARG A 129 2.22 14.55 -9.90
CA ARG A 129 1.85 13.17 -10.26
C ARG A 129 2.96 12.35 -10.92
N ALA A 130 3.92 13.00 -11.59
CA ALA A 130 5.00 12.36 -12.34
C ALA A 130 6.39 12.82 -11.85
N ASP A 131 6.48 13.31 -10.60
CA ASP A 131 7.75 13.79 -10.07
C ASP A 131 8.79 12.66 -9.93
N ASN A 132 10.04 13.02 -10.17
CA ASN A 132 11.21 12.17 -10.01
C ASN A 132 12.21 12.88 -9.11
N LEU A 133 11.71 13.38 -7.96
CA LEU A 133 12.54 14.09 -7.00
C LEU A 133 13.57 13.15 -6.39
N ARG A 134 14.79 13.64 -6.23
CA ARG A 134 15.91 12.87 -5.70
C ARG A 134 16.63 13.66 -4.63
N ILE A 135 17.05 12.97 -3.58
CA ILE A 135 17.95 13.55 -2.58
C ILE A 135 19.34 13.04 -2.86
N ASN A 136 20.27 13.98 -2.94
CA ASN A 136 21.67 13.68 -3.09
C ASN A 136 22.39 14.05 -1.80
N VAL A 137 23.19 13.13 -1.28
CA VAL A 137 24.02 13.34 -0.10
C VAL A 137 25.46 13.47 -0.58
N ARG A 138 26.11 14.59 -0.26
CA ARG A 138 27.48 14.90 -0.66
C ARG A 138 28.38 15.08 0.55
N LEU A 139 29.50 14.38 0.53
CA LEU A 139 30.53 14.37 1.57
C LEU A 139 31.59 15.46 1.38
N HIS A 140 32.51 15.56 2.34
CA HIS A 140 33.62 16.51 2.33
C HIS A 140 34.65 16.25 1.21
N ASP A 141 34.85 15.00 0.83
CA ASP A 141 35.72 14.57 -0.27
C ASP A 141 35.07 14.75 -1.66
N LYS A 142 33.87 15.35 -1.68
CA LYS A 142 33.02 15.61 -2.83
C LYS A 142 32.37 14.37 -3.42
N GLU A 143 32.51 13.21 -2.80
CA GLU A 143 31.72 12.03 -3.17
C GLU A 143 30.24 12.27 -2.89
N SER A 144 29.38 11.75 -3.77
CA SER A 144 27.95 12.00 -3.77
C SER A 144 27.18 10.71 -4.02
N PHE A 145 26.11 10.48 -3.27
CA PHE A 145 25.30 9.27 -3.35
C PHE A 145 23.83 9.56 -3.10
N ASP A 146 22.98 8.62 -3.53
CA ASP A 146 21.53 8.75 -3.37
C ASP A 146 21.11 8.65 -1.89
N GLY A 147 20.24 9.56 -1.50
CA GLY A 147 19.57 9.60 -0.21
C GLY A 147 18.06 9.38 -0.36
N PHE A 148 17.47 8.78 0.66
CA PHE A 148 16.04 8.53 0.78
C PHE A 148 15.51 9.30 1.98
N LEU A 149 14.53 10.18 1.74
CA LEU A 149 13.84 10.88 2.82
C LEU A 149 12.90 9.90 3.52
N GLY A 150 13.18 9.62 4.80
CA GLY A 150 12.42 8.67 5.58
C GLY A 150 11.45 9.34 6.54
N LEU A 151 11.64 9.04 7.82
CA LEU A 151 10.83 9.59 8.91
C LEU A 151 11.14 11.05 9.16
N TYR A 152 10.12 11.80 9.57
CA TYR A 152 10.25 13.17 10.03
C TYR A 152 9.23 13.48 11.12
N ASP A 153 9.54 14.46 11.97
CA ASP A 153 8.64 15.02 12.97
C ASP A 153 8.36 16.51 12.68
N SER A 154 7.95 17.26 13.69
CA SER A 154 7.68 18.70 13.58
C SER A 154 8.90 19.58 13.24
N HIS A 155 10.14 19.09 13.41
CA HIS A 155 11.36 19.90 13.31
C HIS A 155 12.51 19.22 12.54
N ILE A 156 12.64 17.89 12.63
CA ILE A 156 13.74 17.12 12.04
C ILE A 156 13.25 16.11 11.01
N ALA A 157 14.13 15.73 10.11
CA ALA A 157 13.94 14.66 9.14
C ALA A 157 15.17 13.75 9.09
N ILE A 158 14.94 12.49 8.76
CA ILE A 158 15.99 11.48 8.59
C ILE A 158 16.17 11.19 7.11
N VAL A 159 17.40 11.35 6.64
CA VAL A 159 17.84 10.88 5.32
C VAL A 159 18.65 9.62 5.49
N THR A 160 18.28 8.56 4.77
CA THR A 160 19.01 7.29 4.77
C THR A 160 19.69 7.07 3.42
N SER A 161 20.91 6.57 3.41
CA SER A 161 21.57 6.07 2.20
C SER A 161 21.99 4.62 2.36
N PHE A 162 21.79 3.82 1.31
CA PHE A 162 22.29 2.44 1.23
C PHE A 162 23.79 2.37 0.93
N TRP A 163 24.40 3.48 0.53
CA TRP A 163 25.86 3.55 0.41
C TRP A 163 26.47 3.79 1.79
N PHE A 164 27.52 3.03 2.09
CA PHE A 164 28.24 3.17 3.35
C PHE A 164 29.24 4.33 3.22
N ALA A 165 28.85 5.47 3.75
CA ALA A 165 29.70 6.63 3.86
C ALA A 165 30.44 6.54 5.20
N ASN A 166 31.77 6.53 5.17
CA ASN A 166 32.60 6.50 6.38
C ASN A 166 32.64 7.89 7.05
N VAL A 167 31.46 8.38 7.45
CA VAL A 167 31.26 9.68 8.08
C VAL A 167 31.28 9.47 9.59
N PRO A 168 32.24 10.04 10.33
CA PRO A 168 32.26 9.92 11.77
C PRO A 168 31.01 10.60 12.35
N PRO A 169 30.21 9.90 13.16
CA PRO A 169 29.01 10.47 13.73
C PRO A 169 29.36 11.56 14.74
N VAL A 170 28.47 12.53 14.87
CA VAL A 170 28.57 13.53 15.93
C VAL A 170 28.19 12.90 17.27
N ASP A 171 29.00 13.16 18.30
CA ASP A 171 28.66 12.77 19.66
C ASP A 171 27.58 13.71 20.22
N LEU A 172 26.40 13.16 20.45
CA LEU A 172 25.29 13.84 21.11
C LEU A 172 25.16 13.43 22.59
N HIS A 173 25.90 12.43 23.06
CA HIS A 173 25.74 11.85 24.38
C HIS A 173 26.60 12.49 25.48
N SER A 174 27.49 13.42 25.13
CA SER A 174 28.34 14.10 26.10
C SER A 174 27.55 14.98 27.09
N HIS A 175 27.96 14.93 28.36
CA HIS A 175 27.39 15.76 29.42
C HIS A 175 28.02 17.16 29.38
N ILE A 176 27.31 18.13 28.79
CA ILE A 176 27.82 19.49 28.56
C ILE A 176 27.04 20.50 29.42
N GLY A 177 27.76 21.40 30.11
CA GLY A 177 27.16 22.58 30.75
C GLY A 177 26.84 23.67 29.73
N TRP A 178 25.82 24.49 29.97
CA TRP A 178 25.48 25.60 29.06
C TRP A 178 26.66 26.58 28.90
N GLN A 179 27.03 26.90 27.66
CA GLN A 179 28.08 27.87 27.33
C GLN A 179 27.51 28.92 26.36
N ASN A 180 28.04 30.14 26.47
CA ASN A 180 27.45 31.30 25.80
C ASN A 180 27.98 31.53 24.37
N ASP A 181 29.17 31.02 24.07
CA ASP A 181 29.80 31.17 22.77
C ASP A 181 29.45 29.96 21.90
N LEU A 182 28.55 30.20 20.95
CA LEU A 182 27.96 29.18 20.10
C LEU A 182 28.31 29.45 18.63
N VAL A 183 28.67 28.38 17.92
CA VAL A 183 29.01 28.43 16.50
C VAL A 183 28.13 27.44 15.74
N ALA A 184 27.40 27.93 14.74
CA ALA A 184 26.63 27.09 13.84
C ALA A 184 27.46 26.74 12.61
N TYR A 185 27.50 25.45 12.27
CA TYR A 185 28.20 24.92 11.11
C TYR A 185 27.23 24.41 10.06
N GLY A 186 27.65 24.44 8.80
CA GLY A 186 26.92 23.85 7.69
C GLY A 186 27.80 23.71 6.47
N ARG A 187 27.43 22.86 5.52
CA ARG A 187 28.18 22.62 4.29
C ARG A 187 27.37 23.05 3.09
N ALA A 188 27.99 23.89 2.25
CA ALA A 188 27.42 24.23 0.95
C ALA A 188 27.46 23.02 0.02
N PHE A 189 26.36 22.68 -0.61
CA PHE A 189 26.27 21.56 -1.54
C PHE A 189 27.09 21.80 -2.80
N SER A 190 27.05 23.01 -3.38
CA SER A 190 27.66 23.29 -4.68
C SER A 190 29.19 23.25 -4.60
N SER A 191 29.76 23.91 -3.59
CA SER A 191 31.22 24.02 -3.40
C SER A 191 31.79 22.90 -2.52
N GLY A 192 30.99 22.27 -1.67
CA GLY A 192 31.44 21.33 -0.64
C GLY A 192 32.11 22.00 0.57
N ILE A 193 32.17 23.34 0.59
CA ILE A 193 32.89 24.11 1.62
C ILE A 193 32.11 24.08 2.94
N LEU A 194 32.82 23.82 4.04
CA LEU A 194 32.29 23.97 5.40
C LEU A 194 32.24 25.45 5.75
N MET A 195 31.07 25.91 6.18
CA MET A 195 30.78 27.29 6.57
C MET A 195 30.44 27.32 8.06
N ALA A 196 30.83 28.42 8.71
CA ALA A 196 30.57 28.64 10.12
C ALA A 196 30.10 30.08 10.35
N THR A 197 29.20 30.25 11.33
CA THR A 197 28.82 31.57 11.84
C THR A 197 28.77 31.54 13.36
N SER A 198 29.30 32.58 13.99
CA SER A 198 29.46 32.69 15.44
C SER A 198 29.00 34.07 15.91
N ASN A 199 28.50 34.17 17.13
CA ASN A 199 28.32 35.45 17.80
C ASN A 199 28.84 35.43 19.23
N ALA A 200 29.15 36.62 19.75
CA ALA A 200 29.18 36.84 21.19
C ALA A 200 27.73 36.91 21.71
N PRO A 201 27.43 36.38 22.91
CA PRO A 201 26.07 36.28 23.44
C PRO A 201 25.41 37.65 23.59
N THR A 202 24.32 37.89 22.87
CA THR A 202 23.26 38.77 23.41
C THR A 202 22.74 38.09 24.67
N GLN A 203 22.56 38.84 25.75
CA GLN A 203 22.03 38.35 27.03
C GLN A 203 20.71 37.58 26.81
N LEU A 204 20.81 36.26 26.62
CA LEU A 204 19.67 35.35 26.64
C LEU A 204 19.19 35.33 28.09
N LEU A 205 18.18 36.16 28.36
CA LEU A 205 17.50 36.28 29.64
C LEU A 205 17.16 34.88 30.19
N GLY A 206 17.69 34.56 31.37
CA GLY A 206 17.28 33.43 32.21
C GLY A 206 17.23 32.06 31.53
N ALA A 207 18.37 31.36 31.47
CA ALA A 207 18.55 30.05 30.87
C ALA A 207 17.48 28.99 31.25
N ASP A 208 16.89 29.06 32.44
CA ASP A 208 15.92 28.07 32.93
C ASP A 208 14.52 28.17 32.28
N HIS A 209 14.10 29.35 31.78
CA HIS A 209 12.78 29.50 31.13
C HIS A 209 12.81 29.16 29.64
N LEU A 210 13.95 29.34 28.97
CA LEU A 210 14.11 29.07 27.53
C LEU A 210 14.34 27.58 27.23
N ILE A 211 15.02 26.83 28.11
CA ILE A 211 15.20 25.37 28.01
C ILE A 211 13.85 24.61 28.10
N LYS A 212 12.79 25.26 28.60
CA LYS A 212 11.44 24.69 28.68
C LYS A 212 10.75 24.59 27.31
N HIS A 213 11.28 25.27 26.30
CA HIS A 213 10.89 25.11 24.90
C HIS A 213 12.08 24.48 24.17
N ASP A 214 11.92 23.28 23.61
CA ASP A 214 12.97 22.51 22.90
C ASP A 214 13.82 23.32 21.89
N LEU A 215 13.30 24.48 21.47
CA LEU A 215 13.85 25.39 20.48
C LEU A 215 14.41 26.65 21.11
N ILE A 216 15.65 26.98 20.73
CA ILE A 216 16.35 28.15 21.25
C ILE A 216 16.68 29.09 20.09
N PRO A 217 16.28 30.37 20.15
CA PRO A 217 16.64 31.35 19.12
C PRO A 217 18.16 31.47 18.99
N PHE A 218 18.65 31.43 17.75
CA PHE A 218 20.04 31.65 17.41
C PHE A 218 20.20 33.03 16.76
N PRO A 219 20.97 33.95 17.38
CA PRO A 219 21.02 35.36 16.97
C PRO A 219 21.79 35.60 15.65
N CYS A 220 22.38 34.56 15.06
CA CYS A 220 23.03 34.64 13.75
C CYS A 220 22.15 34.00 12.67
N PRO A 221 21.85 34.73 11.58
CA PRO A 221 21.12 34.15 10.46
C PRO A 221 21.96 33.07 9.78
N VAL A 222 21.38 31.88 9.66
CA VAL A 222 21.92 30.78 8.87
C VAL A 222 21.10 30.67 7.58
N THR A 223 21.76 30.57 6.42
CA THR A 223 21.05 30.33 5.16
C THR A 223 20.56 28.89 5.09
N GLU A 224 19.79 28.55 4.05
CA GLU A 224 19.29 27.21 3.80
C GLU A 224 20.41 26.14 3.87
N ALA A 225 21.60 26.49 3.37
CA ALA A 225 22.78 25.62 3.37
C ALA A 225 23.21 25.18 4.77
N GLY A 226 22.95 25.94 5.84
CA GLY A 226 23.30 25.56 7.20
C GLY A 226 22.16 24.92 8.01
N LEU A 227 20.95 24.86 7.46
CA LEU A 227 19.84 24.15 8.12
C LEU A 227 20.15 22.65 8.22
N GLY A 228 19.92 22.05 9.37
CA GLY A 228 20.30 20.65 9.66
C GLY A 228 21.78 20.46 9.98
N GLY A 229 22.56 21.54 10.08
CA GLY A 229 23.94 21.50 10.57
C GLY A 229 24.02 21.60 12.10
N PRO A 230 25.17 21.23 12.71
CA PRO A 230 25.32 21.25 14.15
C PRO A 230 25.61 22.67 14.68
N VAL A 231 25.09 22.97 15.86
CA VAL A 231 25.51 24.10 16.68
C VAL A 231 26.42 23.57 17.78
N ILE A 232 27.61 24.13 17.91
CA ILE A 232 28.62 23.70 18.87
C ILE A 232 29.01 24.81 19.84
N ASN A 233 29.60 24.43 20.97
CA ASN A 233 30.27 25.35 21.89
C ASN A 233 31.78 25.49 21.57
N GLU A 234 32.50 26.34 22.31
CA GLU A 234 33.97 26.49 22.17
C GLU A 234 34.76 25.22 22.48
N ALA A 235 34.22 24.34 23.34
CA ALA A 235 34.83 23.06 23.65
C ALA A 235 34.73 22.04 22.48
N GLY A 236 33.97 22.37 21.43
CA GLY A 236 33.74 21.50 20.28
C GLY A 236 32.57 20.52 20.47
N ASP A 237 31.82 20.65 21.56
CA ASP A 237 30.67 19.81 21.86
C ASP A 237 29.41 20.28 21.12
N VAL A 238 28.57 19.33 20.70
CA VAL A 238 27.32 19.65 19.99
C VAL A 238 26.20 19.99 20.95
N VAL A 239 25.75 21.24 20.87
CA VAL A 239 24.70 21.83 21.70
C VAL A 239 23.31 21.63 21.08
N GLY A 240 23.24 21.50 19.75
CA GLY A 240 21.98 21.28 19.06
C GLY A 240 22.09 21.21 17.53
N LEU A 241 20.94 21.27 16.87
CA LEU A 241 20.82 21.24 15.41
C LEU A 241 20.16 22.53 14.92
N SER A 242 20.78 23.24 13.96
CA SER A 242 20.20 24.43 13.35
C SER A 242 18.94 24.07 12.56
N ILE A 243 17.83 24.75 12.84
CA ILE A 243 16.56 24.54 12.17
C ILE A 243 15.86 25.88 11.89
N LYS A 244 14.81 25.81 11.08
CA LYS A 244 13.93 26.93 10.79
C LYS A 244 12.50 26.52 11.13
N VAL A 245 11.76 27.41 11.79
CA VAL A 245 10.39 27.15 12.24
C VAL A 245 9.43 27.85 11.28
N ASP A 246 8.35 27.18 10.90
CA ASP A 246 7.41 27.68 9.87
C ASP A 246 6.69 28.99 10.28
N VAL A 247 6.66 29.33 11.58
CA VAL A 247 5.98 30.52 12.13
C VAL A 247 6.85 31.78 12.05
N ASP A 248 8.17 31.62 12.00
CA ASP A 248 9.15 32.71 11.99
C ASP A 248 10.30 32.34 11.07
N GLU A 249 10.17 32.76 9.81
CA GLU A 249 11.19 32.51 8.78
C GLU A 249 12.38 33.49 8.88
N GLU A 250 12.35 34.48 9.77
CA GLU A 250 13.45 35.45 9.90
C GLU A 250 14.46 35.01 10.98
N THR A 251 13.98 34.35 12.03
CA THR A 251 14.83 33.84 13.10
C THR A 251 15.33 32.43 12.81
N THR A 252 16.63 32.22 12.95
CA THR A 252 17.20 30.86 13.00
C THR A 252 17.02 30.33 14.42
N TYR A 253 16.58 29.09 14.57
CA TYR A 253 16.51 28.41 15.87
C TYR A 253 17.50 27.24 15.87
N PHE A 254 17.86 26.76 17.04
CA PHE A 254 18.44 25.43 17.16
C PHE A 254 17.63 24.55 18.09
N LEU A 255 17.47 23.29 17.69
CA LEU A 255 16.88 22.25 18.51
C LEU A 255 17.94 21.78 19.51
N HIS A 256 17.70 22.00 20.80
CA HIS A 256 18.65 21.64 21.84
C HIS A 256 18.92 20.13 21.86
N ARG A 257 20.17 19.73 22.10
CA ARG A 257 20.64 18.33 21.98
C ARG A 257 19.81 17.33 22.78
N VAL A 258 19.30 17.71 23.96
CA VAL A 258 18.51 16.81 24.83
C VAL A 258 17.19 16.43 24.14
N ALA A 259 16.52 17.41 23.54
CA ALA A 259 15.31 17.17 22.77
C ALA A 259 15.61 16.40 21.47
N LEU A 260 16.72 16.75 20.80
CA LEU A 260 17.18 16.04 19.60
C LEU A 260 17.43 14.55 19.89
N LEU A 261 18.18 14.22 20.94
CA LEU A 261 18.45 12.84 21.37
C LEU A 261 17.17 12.06 21.63
N ALA A 262 16.24 12.63 22.42
CA ALA A 262 14.98 11.99 22.74
C ALA A 262 14.17 11.66 21.47
N ARG A 263 14.15 12.57 20.50
CA ARG A 263 13.46 12.37 19.21
C ARG A 263 14.17 11.34 18.35
N LEU A 264 15.50 11.36 18.28
CA LEU A 264 16.28 10.37 17.52
C LEU A 264 16.09 8.96 18.08
N GLU A 265 16.14 8.80 19.40
CA GLU A 265 15.87 7.51 20.07
C GLU A 265 14.43 7.04 19.84
N TYR A 266 13.48 7.96 19.73
CA TYR A 266 12.10 7.64 19.40
C TYR A 266 11.95 7.19 17.94
N LEU A 267 12.49 7.95 16.99
CA LEU A 267 12.45 7.62 15.56
C LEU A 267 13.20 6.33 15.24
N GLU A 268 14.32 6.06 15.92
CA GLU A 268 15.08 4.82 15.75
C GLU A 268 14.26 3.57 16.09
N LYS A 269 13.38 3.64 17.11
CA LYS A 269 12.47 2.53 17.46
C LYS A 269 11.41 2.26 16.40
N LEU A 270 11.08 3.26 15.58
CA LEU A 270 10.10 3.16 14.49
C LEU A 270 10.73 2.64 13.20
N MET A 271 12.07 2.57 13.14
CA MET A 271 12.74 2.07 11.94
C MET A 271 12.55 0.55 11.82
N PRO A 272 12.41 0.04 10.59
CA PRO A 272 12.28 -1.39 10.33
C PRO A 272 13.46 -2.19 10.91
N ASN A 273 13.19 -3.04 11.90
CA ASN A 273 14.14 -4.02 12.45
C ASN A 273 13.62 -5.47 12.35
N SER A 274 12.48 -5.64 11.70
CA SER A 274 11.74 -6.90 11.54
C SER A 274 11.48 -7.14 10.05
N THR A 275 11.29 -8.39 9.67
CA THR A 275 10.87 -8.78 8.30
C THR A 275 9.37 -8.69 8.11
N ASN A 276 8.63 -8.62 9.22
CA ASN A 276 7.19 -8.73 9.26
C ASN A 276 6.61 -7.51 9.98
N PHE A 277 5.93 -6.66 9.22
CA PHE A 277 5.37 -5.39 9.70
C PHE A 277 3.87 -5.49 9.94
N ARG A 278 3.43 -6.60 10.58
CA ARG A 278 2.06 -6.69 11.09
C ARG A 278 1.83 -5.56 12.09
N GLU A 279 0.69 -4.88 11.93
CA GLU A 279 0.23 -3.82 12.85
C GLU A 279 1.17 -2.61 12.93
N TYR A 280 2.08 -2.44 11.95
CA TYR A 280 2.90 -1.24 11.88
C TYR A 280 2.03 0.00 11.67
N THR A 281 2.14 0.94 12.60
CA THR A 281 1.52 2.27 12.53
C THR A 281 2.53 3.31 12.98
N LEU A 282 2.45 4.49 12.37
CA LEU A 282 3.20 5.65 12.84
C LEU A 282 2.44 6.28 14.01
N PRO A 283 3.12 6.61 15.12
CA PRO A 283 2.51 7.38 16.20
C PRO A 283 2.15 8.80 15.77
N ASP A 284 1.26 9.43 16.53
CA ASP A 284 0.90 10.83 16.32
C ASP A 284 2.13 11.75 16.36
N GLY A 285 2.21 12.68 15.41
CA GLY A 285 3.31 13.64 15.29
C GLY A 285 4.55 13.15 14.52
N VAL A 286 4.59 11.86 14.13
CA VAL A 286 5.64 11.31 13.25
C VAL A 286 5.03 10.94 11.90
N ASN A 287 5.74 11.30 10.83
CA ASN A 287 5.32 11.03 9.46
C ASN A 287 6.44 10.35 8.68
N SER A 288 6.08 9.71 7.56
CA SER A 288 7.03 9.15 6.60
C SER A 288 6.76 9.77 5.24
N ILE A 289 7.82 10.09 4.52
CA ILE A 289 7.69 10.56 3.14
C ILE A 289 7.31 9.40 2.22
N VAL A 290 6.43 9.69 1.26
CA VAL A 290 6.18 8.81 0.11
C VAL A 290 7.21 9.15 -0.95
N PRO A 291 8.09 8.21 -1.35
CA PRO A 291 9.10 8.48 -2.35
C PRO A 291 8.49 8.83 -3.71
N SER A 292 9.20 9.66 -4.47
CA SER A 292 8.87 9.98 -5.86
C SER A 292 8.66 8.72 -6.70
N GLY A 293 7.67 8.74 -7.60
CA GLY A 293 7.26 7.59 -8.39
C GLY A 293 6.35 6.58 -7.68
N PHE A 294 6.19 6.64 -6.35
CA PHE A 294 5.32 5.71 -5.61
C PHE A 294 3.96 6.29 -5.22
N MET A 295 3.68 7.55 -5.54
CA MET A 295 2.44 8.23 -5.15
C MET A 295 1.17 7.50 -5.60
N ALA A 296 1.13 7.08 -6.87
CA ALA A 296 0.01 6.32 -7.41
C ALA A 296 -0.19 4.99 -6.67
N HIS A 297 0.90 4.30 -6.35
CA HIS A 297 0.86 3.06 -5.58
C HIS A 297 0.31 3.32 -4.17
N VAL A 298 0.82 4.34 -3.46
CA VAL A 298 0.35 4.69 -2.11
C VAL A 298 -1.12 5.12 -2.10
N ASN A 299 -1.57 5.87 -3.09
CA ASN A 299 -2.97 6.28 -3.20
C ASN A 299 -3.90 5.10 -3.49
N TYR A 300 -3.46 4.16 -4.33
CA TYR A 300 -4.14 2.89 -4.52
C TYR A 300 -4.24 2.08 -3.21
N LEU A 301 -3.16 2.04 -2.41
CA LEU A 301 -3.18 1.38 -1.10
C LEU A 301 -4.18 2.05 -0.15
N LYS A 302 -4.23 3.39 -0.11
CA LYS A 302 -5.20 4.16 0.68
C LYS A 302 -6.63 3.87 0.24
N SER A 303 -6.91 3.87 -1.06
CA SER A 303 -8.24 3.56 -1.59
C SER A 303 -8.67 2.12 -1.30
N CYS A 304 -7.71 1.21 -1.15
CA CYS A 304 -7.94 -0.17 -0.74
C CYS A 304 -7.98 -0.38 0.79
N GLY A 305 -7.75 0.67 1.58
CA GLY A 305 -7.67 0.60 3.04
C GLY A 305 -6.52 -0.28 3.55
N TYR A 306 -5.44 -0.37 2.79
CA TYR A 306 -4.25 -1.14 3.16
C TYR A 306 -3.29 -0.33 4.04
N PRO A 307 -2.51 -1.02 4.90
CA PRO A 307 -1.55 -0.35 5.76
C PRO A 307 -0.51 0.40 4.93
N GLN A 308 -0.14 1.58 5.38
CA GLN A 308 0.94 2.33 4.76
C GLN A 308 2.26 1.56 4.90
N PRO A 309 3.13 1.60 3.88
CA PRO A 309 4.43 0.98 3.96
C PRO A 309 5.27 1.64 5.07
N PRO A 310 6.01 0.84 5.87
CA PRO A 310 7.05 1.40 6.72
C PRO A 310 8.11 2.13 5.88
N PRO A 311 8.88 3.05 6.50
CA PRO A 311 9.96 3.78 5.83
C PRO A 311 10.92 2.84 5.11
N LEU A 312 11.38 3.22 3.92
CA LEU A 312 12.32 2.46 3.07
C LEU A 312 11.77 1.14 2.49
N VAL A 313 10.61 0.66 2.94
CA VAL A 313 10.07 -0.63 2.50
C VAL A 313 9.68 -0.61 1.02
N LEU A 314 9.19 0.51 0.49
CA LEU A 314 8.87 0.62 -0.95
C LEU A 314 10.12 0.60 -1.81
N GLU A 315 11.13 1.36 -1.40
CA GLU A 315 12.39 1.59 -2.12
C GLU A 315 13.23 0.33 -2.23
N VAL A 316 13.05 -0.61 -1.28
CA VAL A 316 13.70 -1.92 -1.33
C VAL A 316 12.86 -3.01 -2.02
N ASN A 317 11.70 -2.68 -2.60
CA ASN A 317 10.74 -3.62 -3.19
C ASN A 317 10.03 -4.54 -2.17
N GLY A 318 9.60 -3.95 -1.05
CA GLY A 318 8.64 -4.52 -0.10
C GLY A 318 7.41 -5.14 -0.78
N ARG A 319 6.92 -6.25 -0.23
CA ARG A 319 5.70 -6.91 -0.69
C ARG A 319 4.59 -6.75 0.33
N LEU A 320 3.43 -6.29 -0.12
CA LEU A 320 2.22 -6.37 0.66
C LEU A 320 1.61 -7.76 0.51
N LEU A 321 1.49 -8.49 1.62
CA LEU A 321 0.92 -9.83 1.68
C LEU A 321 -0.48 -9.80 2.28
N ASN A 322 -1.24 -10.87 2.08
CA ASN A 322 -2.64 -10.97 2.44
C ASN A 322 -3.42 -9.81 1.81
N THR A 323 -3.35 -9.63 0.50
CA THR A 323 -4.23 -8.67 -0.21
C THR A 323 -5.46 -9.40 -0.78
N PHE A 324 -6.41 -8.65 -1.34
CA PHE A 324 -7.53 -9.27 -2.07
C PHE A 324 -7.20 -9.46 -3.56
N GLU A 325 -6.09 -8.88 -4.02
CA GLU A 325 -5.58 -8.98 -5.39
C GLU A 325 -4.81 -10.29 -5.64
N GLU A 326 -4.57 -11.09 -4.61
CA GLU A 326 -3.91 -12.39 -4.78
C GLU A 326 -4.79 -13.33 -5.61
N ASP A 327 -4.25 -13.79 -6.74
CA ASP A 327 -4.91 -14.78 -7.59
C ASP A 327 -4.77 -16.21 -7.06
N PHE A 328 -5.69 -17.09 -7.44
CA PHE A 328 -5.58 -18.53 -7.16
C PHE A 328 -5.92 -19.41 -8.36
N GLY A 329 -5.25 -20.56 -8.42
CA GLY A 329 -5.48 -21.56 -9.46
C GLY A 329 -5.21 -21.03 -10.87
N GLN A 330 -5.98 -21.52 -11.85
CA GLN A 330 -5.89 -21.11 -13.24
C GLN A 330 -6.83 -19.94 -13.53
N LEU A 331 -6.30 -18.88 -14.14
CA LEU A 331 -7.08 -17.75 -14.65
C LEU A 331 -7.81 -18.13 -15.96
N TYR A 332 -9.00 -17.56 -16.18
CA TYR A 332 -9.77 -17.69 -17.41
C TYR A 332 -10.31 -16.34 -17.86
N GLY A 333 -9.87 -15.96 -19.05
CA GLY A 333 -10.36 -14.79 -19.78
C GLY A 333 -11.79 -14.99 -20.29
N TYR A 334 -12.43 -13.92 -20.72
CA TYR A 334 -13.76 -13.99 -21.33
C TYR A 334 -13.68 -14.66 -22.73
N GLU A 335 -14.79 -15.19 -23.28
CA GLU A 335 -14.85 -15.80 -24.65
C GLU A 335 -14.43 -14.82 -25.78
N ASP A 336 -14.32 -13.51 -25.46
CA ASP A 336 -13.81 -12.43 -26.33
C ASP A 336 -12.41 -11.93 -25.93
N CYS A 337 -11.73 -12.61 -25.01
CA CYS A 337 -10.31 -12.43 -24.70
C CYS A 337 -9.59 -13.70 -25.14
N ASP A 338 -9.28 -13.82 -26.44
CA ASP A 338 -8.21 -14.71 -26.88
C ASP A 338 -6.87 -14.08 -26.46
N SER A 339 -6.59 -14.20 -25.18
CA SER A 339 -5.24 -14.18 -24.68
C SER A 339 -5.12 -15.48 -23.92
N ASN A 340 -4.42 -16.43 -24.53
CA ASN A 340 -3.49 -17.23 -23.77
C ASN A 340 -2.63 -16.25 -22.96
N PHE A 341 -3.10 -15.86 -21.77
CA PHE A 341 -2.21 -15.54 -20.67
C PHE A 341 -1.55 -16.86 -20.35
N TYR A 342 -0.51 -17.18 -21.12
CA TYR A 342 0.39 -18.24 -20.79
C TYR A 342 0.92 -17.93 -19.39
N ASP A 343 0.44 -18.73 -18.45
CA ASP A 343 1.17 -19.19 -17.29
C ASP A 343 1.91 -18.13 -16.48
N ARG A 344 1.29 -17.75 -15.36
CA ARG A 344 2.05 -17.64 -14.12
C ARG A 344 1.37 -18.55 -13.09
N SER A 345 1.87 -19.78 -13.00
CA SER A 345 1.92 -20.65 -11.81
C SER A 345 0.96 -21.84 -11.66
N SER A 346 0.13 -22.19 -12.65
CA SER A 346 -0.80 -23.32 -12.50
C SER A 346 -0.69 -24.35 -13.62
N GLU A 347 0.01 -25.45 -13.35
CA GLU A 347 -0.04 -26.69 -14.16
C GLU A 347 -1.45 -27.30 -14.23
N GLU A 348 -2.40 -26.83 -13.40
CA GLU A 348 -3.77 -27.31 -13.43
C GLU A 348 -4.54 -26.76 -14.64
N GLN A 349 -4.77 -27.63 -15.64
CA GLN A 349 -5.74 -27.41 -16.73
C GLN A 349 -7.18 -27.52 -16.21
N VAL A 350 -7.61 -26.54 -15.41
CA VAL A 350 -8.93 -26.52 -14.76
C VAL A 350 -10.06 -26.37 -15.77
N TRP A 351 -9.94 -25.39 -16.65
CA TRP A 351 -11.01 -25.03 -17.59
C TRP A 351 -11.22 -26.09 -18.67
N ASP A 352 -10.16 -26.79 -19.07
CA ASP A 352 -10.22 -27.88 -20.05
C ASP A 352 -10.95 -29.12 -19.52
N LYS A 353 -10.94 -29.32 -18.20
CA LYS A 353 -11.63 -30.44 -17.53
C LYS A 353 -13.12 -30.17 -17.32
N LEU A 354 -13.57 -28.92 -17.49
CA LEU A 354 -14.97 -28.53 -17.43
C LEU A 354 -15.59 -28.57 -18.84
N ARG A 355 -16.84 -29.03 -18.94
CA ARG A 355 -17.59 -28.95 -20.21
C ARG A 355 -17.73 -27.47 -20.61
N LYS A 356 -17.54 -27.13 -21.89
CA LYS A 356 -17.68 -25.75 -22.41
C LYS A 356 -18.95 -25.03 -21.92
N LYS A 357 -20.11 -25.71 -21.99
CA LYS A 357 -21.40 -25.16 -21.50
C LYS A 357 -21.39 -24.81 -20.00
N VAL A 358 -20.66 -25.58 -19.19
CA VAL A 358 -20.49 -25.33 -17.75
C VAL A 358 -19.66 -24.06 -17.55
N VAL A 359 -18.55 -23.92 -18.26
CA VAL A 359 -17.70 -22.72 -18.22
C VAL A 359 -18.49 -21.48 -18.63
N THR A 360 -19.17 -21.50 -19.79
CA THR A 360 -20.00 -20.38 -20.26
C THR A 360 -21.09 -19.99 -19.24
N ASN A 361 -21.68 -20.96 -18.53
CA ASN A 361 -22.65 -20.68 -17.47
C ASN A 361 -22.00 -20.02 -16.25
N ILE A 362 -20.86 -20.55 -15.80
CA ILE A 362 -20.09 -20.03 -14.67
C ILE A 362 -19.69 -18.57 -14.92
N CYS A 363 -19.16 -18.26 -16.11
CA CYS A 363 -18.77 -16.91 -16.50
C CYS A 363 -19.93 -15.89 -16.41
N ARG A 364 -21.18 -16.35 -16.48
CA ARG A 364 -22.39 -15.51 -16.47
C ARG A 364 -23.13 -15.51 -15.13
N ARG A 365 -22.60 -16.16 -14.10
CA ARG A 365 -23.25 -16.24 -12.78
C ARG A 365 -22.31 -16.04 -11.59
N VAL A 366 -21.01 -16.20 -11.77
CA VAL A 366 -20.03 -15.81 -10.74
C VAL A 366 -19.74 -14.33 -10.91
N VAL A 367 -19.74 -13.59 -9.81
CA VAL A 367 -19.52 -12.13 -9.77
C VAL A 367 -18.41 -11.78 -8.78
N SER A 368 -17.75 -10.64 -8.98
CA SER A 368 -16.87 -10.03 -7.98
C SER A 368 -17.68 -9.01 -7.19
N LEU A 369 -17.49 -8.98 -5.87
CA LEU A 369 -18.11 -7.99 -4.99
C LEU A 369 -17.04 -7.23 -4.23
N SER A 370 -17.31 -5.96 -3.95
CA SER A 370 -16.52 -5.18 -3.01
C SER A 370 -17.41 -4.27 -2.18
N SER A 371 -17.09 -4.13 -0.90
CA SER A 371 -17.74 -3.19 0.01
C SER A 371 -16.84 -1.99 0.25
N TYR A 372 -17.44 -0.83 0.49
CA TYR A 372 -16.74 0.45 0.65
C TYR A 372 -17.30 1.21 1.84
N ASP A 373 -16.40 1.72 2.66
CA ASP A 373 -16.65 2.76 3.66
C ASP A 373 -16.23 4.11 3.06
N GLY A 374 -17.20 4.95 2.73
CA GLY A 374 -16.97 6.12 1.88
C GLY A 374 -16.41 5.73 0.51
N ASP A 375 -15.18 6.15 0.23
CA ASP A 375 -14.41 5.82 -0.97
C ASP A 375 -13.34 4.73 -0.72
N VAL A 376 -13.19 4.26 0.53
CA VAL A 376 -12.18 3.28 0.91
C VAL A 376 -12.78 1.88 0.90
N ARG A 377 -12.21 0.98 0.11
CA ARG A 377 -12.67 -0.40 -0.02
C ARG A 377 -12.43 -1.19 1.26
N SER A 378 -13.50 -1.69 1.87
CA SER A 378 -13.46 -2.50 3.10
C SER A 378 -13.11 -3.96 2.84
N PHE A 379 -13.79 -4.58 1.89
CA PHE A 379 -13.65 -6.01 1.60
C PHE A 379 -13.82 -6.28 0.10
N SER A 380 -13.19 -7.34 -0.41
CA SER A 380 -13.44 -7.85 -1.76
C SER A 380 -13.58 -9.36 -1.74
N CYS A 381 -14.54 -9.88 -2.48
CA CYS A 381 -14.84 -11.30 -2.51
C CYS A 381 -15.55 -11.73 -3.79
N THR A 382 -15.89 -13.01 -3.87
CA THR A 382 -16.67 -13.58 -4.97
C THR A 382 -18.09 -13.85 -4.50
N GLY A 383 -19.06 -13.81 -5.40
CA GLY A 383 -20.42 -14.28 -5.15
C GLY A 383 -20.99 -15.09 -6.30
N LEU A 384 -22.10 -15.76 -6.02
CA LEU A 384 -22.86 -16.56 -6.98
C LEU A 384 -24.26 -15.98 -7.18
N LEU A 385 -24.59 -15.64 -8.42
CA LEU A 385 -25.97 -15.32 -8.82
C LEU A 385 -26.83 -16.57 -8.72
N ILE A 386 -27.88 -16.49 -7.90
CA ILE A 386 -28.88 -17.52 -7.71
C ILE A 386 -30.28 -16.99 -8.03
N LYS A 387 -31.19 -17.91 -8.36
CA LYS A 387 -32.62 -17.60 -8.45
C LYS A 387 -33.25 -17.76 -7.08
N TRP A 388 -33.92 -16.71 -6.59
CA TRP A 388 -34.67 -16.80 -5.35
C TRP A 388 -35.82 -17.80 -5.47
N HIS A 389 -36.03 -18.63 -4.46
CA HIS A 389 -36.89 -19.80 -4.56
C HIS A 389 -38.38 -19.48 -4.81
N LYS A 390 -38.90 -18.38 -4.24
CA LYS A 390 -40.33 -18.00 -4.35
C LYS A 390 -40.64 -17.21 -5.62
N THR A 391 -39.78 -16.28 -6.00
CA THR A 391 -40.07 -15.31 -7.08
C THR A 391 -39.27 -15.55 -8.36
N GLY A 392 -38.21 -16.35 -8.29
CA GLY A 392 -37.23 -16.48 -9.38
C GLY A 392 -36.33 -15.26 -9.57
N THR A 393 -36.46 -14.22 -8.74
CA THR A 393 -35.66 -12.99 -8.78
C THR A 393 -34.17 -13.33 -8.67
N PRO A 394 -33.30 -12.77 -9.51
CA PRO A 394 -31.86 -12.95 -9.39
C PRO A 394 -31.34 -12.20 -8.17
N VAL A 395 -30.66 -12.92 -7.27
CA VAL A 395 -29.92 -12.36 -6.13
C VAL A 395 -28.53 -12.97 -6.08
N ILE A 396 -27.62 -12.38 -5.32
CA ILE A 396 -26.26 -12.88 -5.16
C ILE A 396 -26.13 -13.51 -3.78
N LEU A 397 -25.70 -14.76 -3.76
CA LEU A 397 -25.23 -15.46 -2.57
C LEU A 397 -23.74 -15.20 -2.39
N THR A 398 -23.34 -14.74 -1.21
CA THR A 398 -21.94 -14.48 -0.85
C THR A 398 -21.72 -14.66 0.67
N SER A 399 -20.51 -14.39 1.14
CA SER A 399 -20.15 -14.37 2.55
C SER A 399 -20.57 -13.06 3.22
N ALA A 400 -21.07 -13.14 4.46
CA ALA A 400 -21.36 -11.95 5.26
C ALA A 400 -20.10 -11.17 5.69
N SER A 401 -18.90 -11.74 5.51
CA SER A 401 -17.63 -10.99 5.65
C SER A 401 -17.56 -9.76 4.76
N LEU A 402 -18.30 -9.71 3.66
CA LEU A 402 -18.40 -8.54 2.78
C LEU A 402 -18.88 -7.29 3.52
N VAL A 403 -19.77 -7.44 4.51
CA VAL A 403 -20.48 -6.34 5.18
C VAL A 403 -20.15 -6.26 6.67
N ARG A 404 -19.05 -6.87 7.11
CA ARG A 404 -18.60 -6.77 8.51
C ARG A 404 -17.91 -5.43 8.78
N SER A 405 -18.12 -4.90 9.98
CA SER A 405 -17.46 -3.67 10.43
C SER A 405 -15.96 -3.85 10.55
N ARG A 406 -15.20 -2.80 10.21
CA ARG A 406 -13.75 -2.73 10.43
C ARG A 406 -13.37 -2.53 11.90
N VAL A 407 -14.28 -1.94 12.68
CA VAL A 407 -14.06 -1.64 14.10
C VAL A 407 -14.35 -2.87 14.94
N ASP A 408 -15.48 -3.52 14.71
CA ASP A 408 -15.83 -4.81 15.32
C ASP A 408 -16.22 -5.82 14.24
N GLU A 409 -15.31 -6.74 13.93
CA GLU A 409 -15.53 -7.81 12.95
C GLU A 409 -16.71 -8.74 13.33
N ASN A 410 -17.25 -8.64 14.55
CA ASN A 410 -18.44 -9.40 14.97
C ASN A 410 -19.76 -8.73 14.56
N GLU A 411 -19.73 -7.46 14.16
CA GLU A 411 -20.89 -6.67 13.78
C GLU A 411 -21.01 -6.51 12.26
N ILE A 412 -22.25 -6.39 11.79
CA ILE A 412 -22.58 -6.07 10.40
C ILE A 412 -22.74 -4.56 10.30
N ASP A 413 -22.05 -3.95 9.33
CA ASP A 413 -22.18 -2.54 8.98
C ASP A 413 -23.02 -2.41 7.71
N GLU A 414 -24.30 -2.13 7.90
CA GLU A 414 -25.26 -1.94 6.81
C GLU A 414 -25.02 -0.65 6.01
N LYS A 415 -24.16 0.25 6.48
CA LYS A 415 -23.83 1.51 5.78
C LYS A 415 -22.81 1.32 4.66
N LEU A 416 -22.14 0.17 4.63
CA LEU A 416 -21.15 -0.14 3.60
C LEU A 416 -21.80 -0.19 2.21
N LYS A 417 -21.24 0.57 1.28
CA LYS A 417 -21.69 0.55 -0.13
C LYS A 417 -21.18 -0.71 -0.81
N ILE A 418 -22.05 -1.47 -1.47
CA ILE A 418 -21.69 -2.70 -2.16
C ILE A 418 -21.66 -2.47 -3.66
N LYS A 419 -20.52 -2.75 -4.30
CA LYS A 419 -20.37 -2.78 -5.76
C LYS A 419 -20.28 -4.22 -6.23
N VAL A 420 -21.01 -4.52 -7.29
CA VAL A 420 -21.02 -5.82 -7.96
C VAL A 420 -20.45 -5.67 -9.36
N LEU A 421 -19.43 -6.45 -9.68
CA LEU A 421 -18.79 -6.51 -10.99
C LEU A 421 -19.09 -7.87 -11.66
N LEU A 422 -19.68 -7.81 -12.85
CA LEU A 422 -19.78 -8.93 -13.77
C LEU A 422 -19.17 -8.55 -15.13
N PRO A 423 -18.04 -9.17 -15.52
CA PRO A 423 -17.47 -8.92 -16.84
C PRO A 423 -18.38 -9.36 -18.00
N PRO A 424 -18.33 -8.66 -19.15
CA PRO A 424 -17.52 -7.48 -19.42
C PRO A 424 -18.25 -6.19 -19.01
N LYS A 425 -17.54 -5.28 -18.33
CA LYS A 425 -17.94 -3.87 -18.12
C LYS A 425 -19.29 -3.62 -17.41
N GLN A 426 -19.80 -4.57 -16.62
CA GLN A 426 -21.02 -4.35 -15.84
C GLN A 426 -20.67 -4.16 -14.38
N VAL A 427 -20.75 -2.92 -13.91
CA VAL A 427 -20.65 -2.56 -12.49
C VAL A 427 -21.98 -1.99 -12.06
N VAL A 428 -22.58 -2.57 -11.03
CA VAL A 428 -23.86 -2.12 -10.46
C VAL A 428 -23.77 -2.07 -8.94
N ASP A 429 -24.63 -1.27 -8.34
CA ASP A 429 -24.80 -1.23 -6.89
C ASP A 429 -25.62 -2.42 -6.40
N GLY A 430 -25.21 -2.98 -5.26
CA GLY A 430 -25.92 -4.04 -4.55
C GLY A 430 -26.49 -3.53 -3.23
N THR A 431 -27.56 -4.17 -2.78
CA THR A 431 -28.18 -3.91 -1.46
C THR A 431 -28.19 -5.20 -0.65
N LEU A 432 -27.76 -5.13 0.61
CA LEU A 432 -27.86 -6.27 1.52
C LEU A 432 -29.33 -6.53 1.85
N GLU A 433 -29.83 -7.71 1.50
CA GLU A 433 -31.21 -8.12 1.81
C GLU A 433 -31.25 -8.93 3.10
N LEU A 434 -30.47 -10.00 3.15
CA LEU A 434 -30.50 -10.96 4.24
C LEU A 434 -29.08 -11.36 4.59
N TYR A 435 -28.85 -11.67 5.86
CA TYR A 435 -27.63 -12.31 6.28
C TYR A 435 -27.88 -13.34 7.38
N HIS A 436 -26.88 -14.18 7.60
CA HIS A 436 -26.84 -15.11 8.70
C HIS A 436 -25.48 -15.00 9.37
N SER A 437 -25.45 -14.44 10.57
CA SER A 437 -24.20 -14.12 11.27
C SER A 437 -23.33 -15.36 11.52
N ASP A 438 -23.94 -16.48 11.90
CA ASP A 438 -23.20 -17.68 12.33
C ASP A 438 -22.67 -18.56 11.19
N TYR A 439 -23.45 -18.79 10.14
CA TYR A 439 -23.00 -19.43 8.90
C TYR A 439 -22.28 -18.47 7.95
N ASN A 440 -22.25 -17.18 8.28
CA ASN A 440 -21.61 -16.11 7.53
C ASN A 440 -22.09 -16.06 6.07
N ILE A 441 -23.41 -16.12 5.90
CA ILE A 441 -24.10 -16.01 4.61
C ILE A 441 -24.61 -14.59 4.44
N ALA A 442 -24.48 -14.02 3.25
CA ALA A 442 -25.17 -12.80 2.85
C ALA A 442 -25.86 -12.98 1.49
N VAL A 443 -27.03 -12.35 1.36
CA VAL A 443 -27.82 -12.29 0.14
C VAL A 443 -27.92 -10.83 -0.28
N ILE A 444 -27.44 -10.55 -1.48
CA ILE A 444 -27.39 -9.19 -2.04
C ILE A 444 -28.36 -9.10 -3.22
N SER A 445 -29.25 -8.11 -3.22
CA SER A 445 -30.06 -7.76 -4.38
C SER A 445 -29.33 -6.77 -5.28
N LEU A 446 -29.71 -6.72 -6.55
CA LEU A 446 -29.14 -5.81 -7.53
C LEU A 446 -30.04 -4.59 -7.69
N GLN A 447 -29.50 -3.38 -7.53
CA GLN A 447 -30.28 -2.16 -7.74
C GLN A 447 -30.57 -1.91 -9.23
N LYS A 448 -29.73 -2.44 -10.13
CA LYS A 448 -29.90 -2.41 -11.58
C LYS A 448 -29.66 -3.81 -12.16
N PRO A 449 -30.40 -4.22 -13.21
CA PRO A 449 -30.25 -5.54 -13.78
C PRO A 449 -28.88 -5.71 -14.43
N LEU A 450 -28.28 -6.88 -14.23
CA LEU A 450 -27.13 -7.34 -15.00
C LEU A 450 -27.61 -8.06 -16.27
N TYR A 451 -26.95 -7.77 -17.39
CA TYR A 451 -27.25 -8.35 -18.70
C TYR A 451 -26.50 -9.65 -18.93
N GLY A 452 -27.17 -10.59 -19.61
CA GLY A 452 -26.56 -11.86 -20.01
C GLY A 452 -26.31 -12.86 -18.87
N ILE A 453 -26.88 -12.60 -17.68
CA ILE A 453 -26.71 -13.46 -16.50
C ILE A 453 -27.35 -14.84 -16.68
N ARG A 454 -26.79 -15.84 -15.99
CA ARG A 454 -27.36 -17.20 -15.88
C ARG A 454 -27.47 -17.67 -14.43
N PRO A 455 -28.35 -17.06 -13.61
CA PRO A 455 -28.45 -17.39 -12.19
C PRO A 455 -28.76 -18.86 -11.96
N GLU A 456 -28.12 -19.45 -10.95
CA GLU A 456 -28.28 -20.85 -10.59
C GLU A 456 -29.51 -21.07 -9.70
N TYR A 457 -30.31 -22.09 -10.01
CA TYR A 457 -31.38 -22.50 -9.09
C TYR A 457 -30.83 -23.54 -8.11
N ILE A 458 -30.36 -23.07 -6.96
CA ILE A 458 -29.69 -23.90 -5.96
C ILE A 458 -30.65 -24.78 -5.15
N PHE A 459 -31.97 -24.64 -5.25
CA PHE A 459 -32.94 -25.38 -4.44
C PHE A 459 -33.29 -26.79 -4.98
N ARG A 460 -32.76 -27.18 -6.15
CA ARG A 460 -32.90 -28.55 -6.70
C ARG A 460 -31.96 -29.55 -6.02
N THR A 461 -32.48 -30.74 -5.68
CA THR A 461 -31.68 -31.83 -5.13
C THR A 461 -30.47 -32.16 -6.00
N ALA A 462 -29.29 -32.24 -5.37
CA ALA A 462 -28.03 -32.57 -6.01
C ALA A 462 -27.27 -33.59 -5.17
N LYS A 463 -26.69 -34.61 -5.82
CA LYS A 463 -25.84 -35.62 -5.15
C LYS A 463 -24.50 -34.99 -4.74
N ARG A 464 -23.90 -35.51 -3.66
CA ARG A 464 -22.58 -35.07 -3.18
C ARG A 464 -21.49 -35.41 -4.22
N PRO A 465 -20.71 -34.44 -4.70
CA PRO A 465 -19.64 -34.71 -5.65
C PRO A 465 -18.33 -35.15 -4.96
N PRO A 466 -17.64 -36.19 -5.45
CA PRO A 466 -16.30 -36.53 -4.97
C PRO A 466 -15.22 -35.56 -5.47
N ARG A 467 -15.40 -34.97 -6.66
CA ARG A 467 -14.48 -34.00 -7.27
C ARG A 467 -15.17 -32.66 -7.49
N VAL A 468 -14.47 -31.59 -7.16
CA VAL A 468 -15.01 -30.24 -7.10
C VAL A 468 -14.05 -29.23 -7.71
N VAL A 469 -14.57 -28.07 -8.09
CA VAL A 469 -13.81 -26.92 -8.56
C VAL A 469 -14.23 -25.72 -7.73
N ALA A 470 -13.28 -25.06 -7.07
CA ALA A 470 -13.53 -23.77 -6.44
C ALA A 470 -13.34 -22.67 -7.47
N ILE A 471 -14.31 -21.75 -7.56
CA ILE A 471 -14.32 -20.70 -8.58
C ILE A 471 -14.41 -19.34 -7.90
N GLY A 472 -13.61 -18.40 -8.38
CA GLY A 472 -13.49 -17.03 -7.89
C GLY A 472 -13.53 -16.00 -9.00
N ARG A 473 -13.59 -14.71 -8.64
CA ARG A 473 -13.23 -13.61 -9.53
C ARG A 473 -12.23 -12.67 -8.88
N GLY A 474 -11.31 -12.14 -9.69
CA GLY A 474 -10.31 -11.16 -9.25
C GLY A 474 -10.98 -9.91 -8.69
N ALA A 475 -10.32 -9.29 -7.71
CA ALA A 475 -10.82 -8.06 -7.07
C ALA A 475 -10.74 -6.84 -8.00
N GLN A 476 -9.73 -6.80 -8.87
CA GLN A 476 -9.52 -5.73 -9.83
C GLN A 476 -10.21 -6.06 -11.16
N ASP A 477 -9.58 -6.89 -12.00
CA ASP A 477 -10.01 -7.18 -13.37
C ASP A 477 -11.31 -8.00 -13.49
N GLY A 478 -11.74 -8.63 -12.40
CA GLY A 478 -12.87 -9.57 -12.39
C GLY A 478 -12.60 -10.83 -13.21
N LEU A 479 -11.35 -11.16 -13.56
CA LEU A 479 -11.00 -12.39 -14.26
C LEU A 479 -11.46 -13.61 -13.47
N LEU A 480 -11.89 -14.65 -14.18
CA LEU A 480 -12.37 -15.85 -13.53
C LEU A 480 -11.17 -16.68 -13.05
N MET A 481 -11.23 -17.17 -11.81
CA MET A 481 -10.20 -18.01 -11.20
C MET A 481 -10.78 -19.38 -10.86
N GLY A 482 -9.98 -20.43 -10.95
CA GLY A 482 -10.44 -21.78 -10.71
C GLY A 482 -9.33 -22.71 -10.25
N THR A 483 -9.60 -23.52 -9.23
CA THR A 483 -8.72 -24.63 -8.80
C THR A 483 -9.52 -25.92 -8.70
N ILE A 484 -8.90 -27.05 -9.04
CA ILE A 484 -9.54 -28.37 -8.92
C ILE A 484 -9.15 -29.03 -7.61
N GLY A 485 -10.10 -29.71 -7.00
CA GLY A 485 -9.83 -30.51 -5.82
C GLY A 485 -10.88 -31.59 -5.57
N LYS A 486 -10.87 -32.10 -4.35
CA LYS A 486 -11.82 -33.08 -3.85
C LYS A 486 -12.32 -32.66 -2.47
N ALA A 487 -13.55 -33.07 -2.15
CA ALA A 487 -14.05 -32.95 -0.79
C ALA A 487 -13.30 -33.94 0.11
N VAL A 488 -12.90 -33.49 1.30
CA VAL A 488 -12.18 -34.31 2.28
C VAL A 488 -12.95 -34.37 3.59
N LYS A 489 -12.72 -35.44 4.35
CA LYS A 489 -13.29 -35.59 5.71
C LYS A 489 -12.49 -34.71 6.67
N LYS A 490 -13.17 -34.19 7.69
CA LYS A 490 -12.50 -33.54 8.81
C LYS A 490 -11.68 -34.56 9.58
N LEU A 491 -10.48 -34.15 9.99
CA LEU A 491 -9.62 -34.90 10.89
C LEU A 491 -9.82 -34.42 12.33
N ALA A 492 -9.46 -35.28 13.29
CA ALA A 492 -9.43 -34.89 14.69
C ALA A 492 -8.38 -33.80 14.90
N GLY A 493 -8.82 -32.57 15.17
CA GLY A 493 -7.95 -31.39 15.31
C GLY A 493 -8.31 -30.20 14.41
N ASP A 494 -9.15 -30.40 13.40
CA ASP A 494 -9.60 -29.32 12.50
C ASP A 494 -10.52 -28.33 13.24
N LYS A 495 -9.94 -27.24 13.75
CA LYS A 495 -10.68 -26.16 14.41
C LYS A 495 -11.31 -25.23 13.37
N LEU A 496 -12.53 -25.56 12.96
CA LEU A 496 -13.32 -24.71 12.08
C LEU A 496 -14.24 -23.78 12.88
N PRO A 497 -14.57 -22.58 12.36
CA PRO A 497 -15.52 -21.68 13.00
C PRO A 497 -16.90 -22.29 13.21
N CYS A 498 -17.29 -23.27 12.39
CA CYS A 498 -18.60 -23.91 12.40
C CYS A 498 -18.47 -25.42 12.13
N GLU A 499 -19.23 -26.23 12.88
CA GLU A 499 -19.20 -27.70 12.78
C GLU A 499 -19.80 -28.23 11.47
N ASP A 500 -20.68 -27.48 10.82
CA ASP A 500 -21.32 -27.89 9.55
C ASP A 500 -20.48 -27.59 8.31
N LEU A 501 -19.40 -26.81 8.46
CA LEU A 501 -18.44 -26.61 7.37
C LEU A 501 -17.84 -27.95 6.95
N LYS A 502 -17.46 -28.05 5.69
CA LYS A 502 -16.69 -29.18 5.15
C LYS A 502 -15.38 -28.68 4.57
N LEU A 503 -14.48 -29.59 4.27
CA LEU A 503 -13.15 -29.26 3.76
C LEU A 503 -12.99 -29.73 2.32
N SER A 504 -12.25 -28.97 1.54
CA SER A 504 -11.82 -29.36 0.20
C SER A 504 -10.32 -29.11 0.02
N THR A 505 -9.70 -29.80 -0.92
CA THR A 505 -8.30 -29.53 -1.31
C THR A 505 -8.17 -28.36 -2.29
N CYS A 506 -9.27 -27.67 -2.62
CA CYS A 506 -9.27 -26.55 -3.54
C CYS A 506 -8.69 -25.31 -2.85
N LYS A 507 -7.42 -24.98 -3.09
CA LYS A 507 -6.78 -23.80 -2.48
C LYS A 507 -7.29 -22.51 -3.11
N ILE A 508 -7.79 -21.59 -2.28
CA ILE A 508 -8.21 -20.26 -2.70
C ILE A 508 -7.47 -19.17 -1.94
N THR A 509 -7.38 -17.98 -2.54
CA THR A 509 -7.00 -16.75 -1.82
C THR A 509 -8.24 -16.07 -1.23
N LYS A 510 -8.03 -14.95 -0.54
CA LYS A 510 -9.10 -14.23 0.16
C LYS A 510 -10.25 -13.81 -0.74
N VAL A 511 -9.99 -13.44 -2.00
CA VAL A 511 -11.04 -13.02 -2.93
C VAL A 511 -11.97 -14.17 -3.34
N GLY A 512 -11.54 -15.43 -3.16
CA GLY A 512 -12.39 -16.61 -3.37
C GLY A 512 -13.47 -16.81 -2.32
N ILE A 513 -13.44 -16.08 -1.19
CA ILE A 513 -14.49 -16.11 -0.15
C ILE A 513 -15.84 -15.81 -0.79
N GLY A 514 -16.89 -16.55 -0.41
CA GLY A 514 -18.24 -16.41 -0.97
C GLY A 514 -18.40 -17.01 -2.37
N GLY A 515 -17.29 -17.37 -3.03
CA GLY A 515 -17.31 -18.00 -4.34
C GLY A 515 -17.84 -19.43 -4.31
N PRO A 516 -18.37 -19.93 -5.45
CA PRO A 516 -18.95 -21.26 -5.49
C PRO A 516 -17.90 -22.37 -5.57
N LEU A 517 -18.17 -23.44 -4.84
CA LEU A 517 -17.63 -24.77 -5.08
C LEU A 517 -18.62 -25.53 -5.96
N VAL A 518 -18.17 -26.04 -7.10
CA VAL A 518 -19.03 -26.75 -8.07
C VAL A 518 -18.55 -28.16 -8.36
N ASN A 519 -19.46 -29.04 -8.75
CA ASN A 519 -19.13 -30.37 -9.27
C ASN A 519 -18.47 -30.24 -10.66
N ILE A 520 -17.31 -30.87 -10.84
CA ILE A 520 -16.54 -30.81 -12.09
C ILE A 520 -17.28 -31.36 -13.32
N VAL A 521 -18.17 -32.34 -13.14
CA VAL A 521 -18.85 -33.03 -14.26
C VAL A 521 -19.99 -32.21 -14.84
N ASN A 522 -20.83 -31.63 -13.97
CA ASN A 522 -22.07 -30.98 -14.37
C ASN A 522 -22.15 -29.49 -14.00
N GLY A 523 -21.17 -28.96 -13.27
CA GLY A 523 -21.14 -27.57 -12.84
C GLY A 523 -22.17 -27.21 -11.79
N LEU A 524 -22.83 -28.19 -11.15
CA LEU A 524 -23.81 -27.90 -10.10
C LEU A 524 -23.13 -27.41 -8.83
N PHE A 525 -23.74 -26.42 -8.19
CA PHE A 525 -23.32 -25.87 -6.91
C PHE A 525 -23.29 -26.94 -5.81
N ALA A 526 -22.11 -27.10 -5.20
CA ALA A 526 -21.86 -28.03 -4.10
C ALA A 526 -21.79 -27.30 -2.74
N GLY A 527 -21.41 -26.03 -2.74
CA GLY A 527 -21.32 -25.20 -1.54
C GLY A 527 -20.59 -23.88 -1.80
N MET A 528 -20.46 -23.07 -0.76
CA MET A 528 -19.83 -21.75 -0.79
C MET A 528 -18.48 -21.78 -0.07
N ASN A 529 -17.42 -21.27 -0.69
CA ASN A 529 -16.07 -21.32 -0.12
C ASN A 529 -15.84 -20.26 0.96
N PHE A 530 -15.04 -20.62 1.96
CA PHE A 530 -14.47 -19.73 2.95
C PHE A 530 -12.95 -19.82 2.88
N TYR A 531 -12.28 -18.78 3.34
CA TYR A 531 -10.83 -18.78 3.42
C TYR A 531 -10.36 -19.69 4.56
N GLY A 532 -9.29 -20.44 4.31
CA GLY A 532 -8.60 -21.24 5.32
C GLY A 532 -7.10 -20.98 5.24
N GLU A 533 -6.45 -20.86 6.40
CA GLU A 533 -4.99 -20.65 6.50
C GLU A 533 -4.18 -21.94 6.30
N THR A 534 -4.86 -23.07 6.12
CA THR A 534 -4.28 -24.40 5.97
C THR A 534 -4.24 -24.85 4.51
N ASP A 535 -3.59 -25.98 4.22
CA ASP A 535 -3.56 -26.59 2.89
C ASP A 535 -4.94 -27.02 2.34
N VAL A 536 -5.97 -27.04 3.21
CA VAL A 536 -7.36 -27.31 2.87
C VAL A 536 -8.23 -26.08 3.09
N THR A 537 -9.28 -25.96 2.30
CA THR A 537 -10.18 -24.81 2.28
C THR A 537 -11.57 -25.22 2.78
N PRO A 538 -12.10 -24.52 3.82
CA PRO A 538 -13.44 -24.74 4.31
C PRO A 538 -14.51 -24.28 3.31
N TYR A 539 -15.65 -24.97 3.28
CA TYR A 539 -16.81 -24.56 2.51
C TYR A 539 -18.10 -24.92 3.23
N LEU A 540 -19.13 -24.09 3.10
CA LEU A 540 -20.47 -24.39 3.62
C LEU A 540 -21.25 -25.20 2.57
N PRO A 541 -21.71 -26.41 2.90
CA PRO A 541 -22.41 -27.25 1.93
C PRO A 541 -23.71 -26.62 1.45
N ARG A 542 -24.04 -26.84 0.17
CA ARG A 542 -25.31 -26.40 -0.45
C ARG A 542 -26.54 -26.77 0.38
N ALA A 543 -26.56 -27.95 1.00
CA ALA A 543 -27.71 -28.43 1.77
C ALA A 543 -28.04 -27.48 2.94
N ILE A 544 -27.02 -27.03 3.68
CA ILE A 544 -27.17 -26.10 4.80
C ILE A 544 -27.61 -24.72 4.29
N ILE A 545 -26.98 -24.23 3.22
CA ILE A 545 -27.37 -22.95 2.60
C ILE A 545 -28.84 -22.97 2.17
N VAL A 546 -29.29 -24.06 1.56
CA VAL A 546 -30.69 -24.21 1.13
C VAL A 546 -31.62 -24.25 2.34
N GLU A 547 -31.28 -25.02 3.37
CA GLU A 547 -32.06 -25.09 4.61
C GLU A 547 -32.24 -23.71 5.26
N VAL A 548 -31.16 -22.93 5.37
CA VAL A 548 -31.19 -21.58 5.94
C VAL A 548 -32.01 -20.59 5.11
N LEU A 549 -31.93 -20.68 3.77
CA LEU A 549 -32.61 -19.73 2.88
C LEU A 549 -34.03 -20.15 2.52
N SER A 550 -34.41 -21.41 2.75
CA SER A 550 -35.74 -21.94 2.48
C SER A 550 -36.75 -21.39 3.48
N GLY A 551 -37.86 -20.85 2.99
CA GLY A 551 -38.94 -20.33 3.84
C GLY A 551 -38.88 -18.81 4.08
N THR A 552 -37.71 -18.20 3.93
CA THR A 552 -37.51 -16.75 4.13
C THR A 552 -37.91 -15.95 2.89
N ASP A 553 -38.55 -14.79 3.09
CA ASP A 553 -38.80 -13.81 2.02
C ASP A 553 -37.68 -12.78 1.95
N LEU A 554 -37.47 -12.20 0.77
CA LEU A 554 -36.61 -11.02 0.65
C LEU A 554 -37.29 -9.83 1.35
N PRO A 555 -36.60 -9.08 2.23
CA PRO A 555 -37.19 -7.94 2.94
C PRO A 555 -37.72 -6.86 2.00
N SER A 556 -37.04 -6.61 0.88
CA SER A 556 -37.52 -5.70 -0.17
C SER A 556 -38.90 -6.08 -0.73
N HIS A 557 -39.23 -7.37 -0.82
CA HIS A 557 -40.55 -7.82 -1.25
C HIS A 557 -41.63 -7.62 -0.18
N LYS A 558 -41.23 -7.39 1.07
CA LYS A 558 -42.11 -7.02 2.19
C LYS A 558 -42.20 -5.50 2.40
N GLY A 559 -41.52 -4.71 1.56
CA GLY A 559 -41.45 -3.25 1.72
C GLY A 559 -40.53 -2.79 2.85
N MET A 560 -39.63 -3.65 3.33
CA MET A 560 -38.61 -3.27 4.31
C MET A 560 -37.41 -2.61 3.61
N ASP A 561 -36.80 -1.64 4.29
CA ASP A 561 -35.69 -0.81 3.81
C ASP A 561 -34.33 -1.15 4.44
N HIS A 562 -34.30 -2.14 5.34
CA HIS A 562 -33.11 -2.59 6.06
C HIS A 562 -32.93 -4.11 5.92
N ALA A 563 -31.70 -4.57 6.12
CA ALA A 563 -31.37 -5.98 6.04
C ALA A 563 -31.97 -6.76 7.23
N THR A 564 -32.20 -8.07 7.06
CA THR A 564 -32.68 -8.93 8.17
C THR A 564 -31.67 -10.02 8.49
N ASP A 565 -31.29 -10.15 9.77
CA ASP A 565 -30.58 -11.33 10.27
C ASP A 565 -31.55 -12.52 10.39
N ILE A 566 -31.28 -13.59 9.64
CA ILE A 566 -32.09 -14.81 9.63
C ILE A 566 -32.08 -15.51 11.01
N MET A 567 -31.04 -15.29 11.83
CA MET A 567 -30.93 -15.91 13.16
C MET A 567 -31.97 -15.41 14.18
N GLY A 568 -32.52 -14.21 13.99
CA GLY A 568 -33.30 -13.51 15.02
C GLY A 568 -32.47 -13.11 16.26
N ALA A 569 -33.13 -12.52 17.27
CA ALA A 569 -32.48 -11.94 18.45
C ALA A 569 -31.89 -12.96 19.47
N ALA A 570 -31.69 -14.22 19.07
CA ALA A 570 -31.21 -15.26 19.99
C ALA A 570 -29.73 -15.06 20.32
N THR A 571 -29.44 -15.01 21.62
CA THR A 571 -28.13 -14.79 22.26
C THR A 571 -27.20 -16.01 22.16
N VAL A 572 -26.90 -16.46 20.93
CA VAL A 572 -25.92 -17.53 20.70
C VAL A 572 -24.54 -16.93 20.39
N LYS A 573 -23.50 -17.62 20.85
CA LYS A 573 -22.10 -17.26 20.61
C LYS A 573 -21.81 -17.20 19.10
N LYS A 574 -21.66 -15.99 18.57
CA LYS A 574 -21.38 -15.77 17.15
C LYS A 574 -20.07 -16.43 16.74
N ASN A 575 -20.12 -17.23 15.67
CA ASN A 575 -18.90 -17.81 15.08
C ASN A 575 -18.00 -16.69 14.54
N ARG A 576 -16.69 -16.82 14.76
CA ARG A 576 -15.71 -15.80 14.30
C ARG A 576 -15.13 -16.20 12.95
N TRP A 577 -15.28 -15.30 11.98
CA TRP A 577 -14.86 -15.50 10.59
C TRP A 577 -13.67 -14.60 10.27
N ARG A 578 -12.56 -14.84 10.98
CA ARG A 578 -11.35 -14.02 10.84
C ARG A 578 -10.76 -14.17 9.45
N VAL A 579 -10.41 -13.04 8.86
CA VAL A 579 -9.71 -12.97 7.57
C VAL A 579 -8.36 -12.31 7.83
N PRO A 580 -7.23 -12.89 7.38
CA PRO A 580 -5.92 -12.32 7.66
C PRO A 580 -5.78 -10.87 7.17
N LYS A 581 -5.33 -10.01 8.07
CA LYS A 581 -5.04 -8.61 7.76
C LYS A 581 -3.84 -8.50 6.82
N PRO A 582 -3.88 -7.58 5.84
CA PRO A 582 -2.73 -7.23 5.01
C PRO A 582 -1.55 -6.75 5.86
N TYR A 583 -0.32 -7.08 5.46
CA TYR A 583 0.89 -6.60 6.13
C TYR A 583 2.07 -6.55 5.16
N TRP A 584 3.01 -5.65 5.43
CA TRP A 584 4.24 -5.54 4.65
C TRP A 584 5.25 -6.60 5.07
N TYR A 585 5.92 -7.17 4.08
CA TYR A 585 7.01 -8.12 4.24
C TYR A 585 8.16 -7.76 3.33
N HIS A 586 9.40 -7.90 3.83
CA HIS A 586 10.57 -7.79 2.98
C HIS A 586 11.74 -8.67 3.48
N PRO A 587 12.37 -9.48 2.61
CA PRO A 587 13.42 -10.41 3.00
C PRO A 587 14.76 -9.75 3.37
N LEU A 588 15.04 -8.50 2.96
CA LEU A 588 16.31 -7.84 3.35
C LEU A 588 16.43 -7.59 4.86
N PHE A 589 15.33 -7.61 5.60
CA PHE A 589 15.37 -7.52 7.06
C PHE A 589 15.48 -8.90 7.71
N GLU A 590 15.63 -9.99 6.93
CA GLU A 590 15.90 -11.33 7.46
C GLU A 590 17.33 -11.32 8.02
N ASP A 591 17.44 -11.46 9.34
CA ASP A 591 18.66 -11.90 9.99
C ASP A 591 19.10 -13.20 9.30
N ARG A 592 20.01 -13.11 8.30
CA ARG A 592 21.05 -14.10 7.90
C ARG A 592 21.46 -14.19 6.43
N ARG A 593 21.17 -13.25 5.51
CA ARG A 593 21.84 -13.31 4.18
C ARG A 593 22.30 -11.96 3.63
N PRO A 594 23.60 -11.78 3.34
CA PRO A 594 24.05 -10.70 2.47
C PRO A 594 23.59 -11.01 1.05
N LEU A 595 22.59 -10.27 0.56
CA LEU A 595 22.25 -10.27 -0.86
C LEU A 595 23.09 -9.21 -1.56
N HIS A 596 23.81 -9.62 -2.60
CA HIS A 596 24.47 -8.72 -3.52
C HIS A 596 23.40 -7.89 -4.25
N PHE A 597 23.51 -6.57 -4.15
CA PHE A 597 22.73 -5.62 -4.94
C PHE A 597 23.05 -5.82 -6.42
N TYR A 598 22.13 -6.38 -7.19
CA TYR A 598 22.09 -6.15 -8.63
C TYR A 598 21.22 -4.91 -8.88
N GLY A 599 21.83 -3.74 -8.69
CA GLY A 599 21.24 -2.47 -9.10
C GLY A 599 20.99 -2.46 -10.61
N ARG A 600 19.76 -2.72 -11.04
CA ARG A 600 19.23 -2.31 -12.34
C ARG A 600 17.83 -1.72 -12.16
N GLN A 601 17.79 -0.53 -11.56
CA GLN A 601 16.68 0.39 -11.66
C GLN A 601 17.21 1.83 -11.68
N LEU A 602 18.01 2.15 -12.69
CA LEU A 602 18.22 3.52 -13.18
C LEU A 602 18.50 3.42 -14.69
N GLN A 603 17.43 3.21 -15.47
CA GLN A 603 17.31 3.68 -16.85
C GLN A 603 15.86 4.10 -17.08
#